data_AF-A0AAV7RQA7-F1
#
_entry.id   AF-A0AAV7RQA7-F1
#
_cell.length_a   1.000
_cell.length_b   1.000
_cell.length_c   1.000
_cell.angle_alpha   90.00
_cell.angle_beta   90.00
_cell.angle_gamma   90.00
#
_symmetry.space_group_name_H-M   'P 1'
#
loop_
_entity.id
_entity.type
_entity.pdbx_description
1 polymer ?
#
loop_
_entity_poly.entity_id
_entity_poly.type
_entity_poly.pdbx_seq_one_letter_code
_entity_poly.pdbx_strand_id
1 'polypeptide(L)'
;MRTHTRGAPSVFFISLLCCVLANGTDENSSVLIPFLNANYESHPMLYFSKGDVEELRLRAASTHRHIATRLSEAVHTMLSSPVEYLPPWEPANFSARWNEIYGNNLGALAMFCVLYPENLEALEMARDYMERMAAQPSW
;
A
#
# COMPACT_ATOMS: atom_id res chain seq x y z
N MET A 1 -20.32 -61.34 -21.66
CA MET A 1 -20.72 -59.92 -21.78
C MET A 1 -19.71 -59.06 -21.06
N ARG A 2 -19.32 -57.93 -21.68
CA ARG A 2 -18.16 -57.08 -21.38
C ARG A 2 -18.08 -56.60 -19.92
N THR A 3 -16.95 -56.81 -19.26
CA THR A 3 -16.58 -56.15 -18.01
C THR A 3 -16.02 -54.75 -18.33
N HIS A 4 -16.85 -53.73 -18.18
CA HIS A 4 -16.44 -52.33 -18.32
C HIS A 4 -15.85 -51.81 -17.01
N THR A 5 -14.56 -52.01 -16.77
CA THR A 5 -13.77 -51.20 -15.82
C THR A 5 -13.14 -50.02 -16.54
N ARG A 6 -13.97 -49.19 -17.21
CA ARG A 6 -13.49 -48.04 -18.01
C ARG A 6 -13.26 -46.75 -17.22
N GLY A 7 -13.58 -46.70 -15.93
CA GLY A 7 -13.58 -45.45 -15.16
C GLY A 7 -12.51 -45.31 -14.07
N ALA A 8 -12.05 -46.41 -13.46
CA ALA A 8 -11.14 -46.34 -12.32
C ALA A 8 -9.74 -45.78 -12.66
N PRO A 9 -9.05 -46.23 -13.73
CA PRO A 9 -7.72 -45.73 -14.05
C PRO A 9 -7.74 -44.24 -14.41
N SER A 10 -8.77 -43.81 -15.16
CA SER A 10 -8.94 -42.42 -15.57
C SER A 10 -9.09 -41.46 -14.40
N VAL A 11 -9.79 -41.85 -13.33
CA VAL A 11 -9.91 -41.00 -12.13
C VAL A 11 -8.57 -40.87 -11.41
N PHE A 12 -7.80 -41.96 -11.29
CA PHE A 12 -6.45 -41.89 -10.72
C PHE A 12 -5.51 -41.01 -11.55
N PHE A 13 -5.56 -41.12 -12.88
CA PHE A 13 -4.76 -40.28 -13.76
C PHE A 13 -5.17 -38.81 -13.70
N ILE A 14 -6.46 -38.51 -13.62
CA ILE A 14 -6.95 -37.13 -13.46
C ILE A 14 -6.53 -36.58 -12.10
N SER A 15 -6.69 -37.34 -11.00
CA SER A 15 -6.25 -36.90 -9.68
C SER A 15 -4.73 -36.70 -9.59
N LEU A 16 -3.94 -37.59 -10.20
CA LEU A 16 -2.49 -37.47 -10.25
C LEU A 16 -2.07 -36.26 -11.09
N LEU A 17 -2.71 -36.05 -12.24
CA LEU A 17 -2.48 -34.88 -13.10
C LEU A 17 -2.86 -33.59 -12.39
N CYS A 18 -3.98 -33.55 -11.67
CA CYS A 18 -4.38 -32.42 -10.85
C CYS A 18 -3.38 -32.14 -9.72
N CYS A 19 -2.85 -33.16 -9.03
CA CYS A 19 -1.84 -32.97 -7.99
C CYS A 19 -0.49 -32.48 -8.56
N VAL A 20 -0.09 -32.97 -9.74
CA VAL A 20 1.14 -32.52 -10.42
C VAL A 20 1.00 -31.07 -10.91
N LEU A 21 -0.17 -30.69 -11.43
CA LEU A 21 -0.46 -29.31 -11.83
C LEU A 21 -0.60 -28.37 -10.62
N ALA A 22 -1.12 -28.86 -9.49
CA ALA A 22 -1.22 -28.10 -8.24
C ALA A 22 0.14 -27.89 -7.54
N ASN A 23 1.14 -28.73 -7.81
CA ASN A 23 2.50 -28.60 -7.27
C ASN A 23 3.40 -27.67 -8.10
N GLY A 24 2.88 -27.07 -9.18
CA GLY A 24 3.54 -25.96 -9.87
C GLY A 24 3.30 -24.64 -9.16
N THR A 25 3.54 -24.58 -7.84
CA THR A 25 3.36 -23.36 -7.07
C THR A 25 4.58 -22.46 -7.23
N ASP A 26 4.37 -21.24 -7.76
CA ASP A 26 5.34 -20.13 -7.74
C ASP A 26 5.59 -19.57 -6.32
N GLU A 27 5.16 -20.26 -5.27
CA GLU A 27 5.32 -19.82 -3.88
C GLU A 27 6.76 -20.02 -3.41
N ASN A 28 7.48 -18.91 -3.32
CA ASN A 28 8.82 -18.89 -2.76
C ASN A 28 8.76 -18.78 -1.23
N SER A 29 8.98 -19.90 -0.54
CA SER A 29 9.03 -19.97 0.92
C SER A 29 10.19 -19.22 1.58
N SER A 30 11.13 -18.68 0.80
CA SER A 30 12.22 -17.81 1.30
C SER A 30 11.83 -16.33 1.41
N VAL A 31 10.62 -15.95 0.99
CA VAL A 31 10.15 -14.56 1.06
C VAL A 31 10.02 -14.13 2.52
N LEU A 32 10.75 -13.09 2.90
CA LEU A 32 10.79 -12.51 4.25
C LEU A 32 9.56 -11.64 4.59
N ILE A 33 8.38 -11.98 4.07
CA ILE A 33 7.13 -11.27 4.37
C ILE A 33 6.32 -12.16 5.31
N PRO A 34 6.25 -11.84 6.61
CA PRO A 34 5.47 -12.63 7.56
C PRO A 34 3.99 -12.57 7.20
N PHE A 35 3.30 -13.71 7.22
CA PHE A 35 1.85 -13.74 7.19
C PHE A 35 1.32 -13.25 8.56
N LEU A 36 0.97 -11.98 8.63
CA LEU A 36 0.34 -11.40 9.81
C LEU A 36 -1.14 -11.80 9.80
N ASN A 37 -1.58 -12.54 10.82
CA ASN A 37 -3.02 -12.73 11.04
C ASN A 37 -3.67 -11.36 11.18
N ALA A 38 -4.76 -11.13 10.44
CA ALA A 38 -5.36 -9.81 10.34
C ALA A 38 -5.88 -9.35 11.71
N ASN A 39 -5.16 -8.40 12.31
CA ASN A 39 -5.61 -7.68 13.50
C ASN A 39 -6.13 -6.31 13.07
N TYR A 40 -7.45 -6.21 12.88
CA TYR A 40 -8.12 -4.99 12.44
C TYR A 40 -8.29 -3.94 13.55
N GLU A 41 -7.88 -4.24 14.79
CA GLU A 41 -8.06 -3.36 15.95
C GLU A 41 -6.90 -2.36 16.16
N SER A 42 -5.85 -2.42 15.33
CA SER A 42 -4.70 -1.53 15.45
C SER A 42 -4.21 -1.01 14.10
N HIS A 43 -3.94 0.29 14.02
CA HIS A 43 -3.35 0.94 12.85
C HIS A 43 -1.95 1.50 13.15
N PRO A 44 -1.04 1.56 12.16
CA PRO A 44 -1.16 1.09 10.77
C PRO A 44 -1.16 -0.43 10.64
N MET A 45 -1.67 -0.96 9.52
CA MET A 45 -1.76 -2.41 9.28
C MET A 45 -1.66 -2.86 7.81
N LEU A 46 -1.45 -1.93 6.86
CA LEU A 46 -1.39 -2.28 5.42
C LEU A 46 -0.03 -2.88 5.02
N TYR A 47 1.06 -2.20 5.40
CA TYR A 47 2.43 -2.61 5.05
C TYR A 47 3.32 -2.87 6.27
N PHE A 48 2.97 -2.27 7.41
CA PHE A 48 3.69 -2.36 8.67
C PHE A 48 2.71 -2.15 9.82
N SER A 49 3.05 -2.66 10.99
CA SER A 49 2.29 -2.48 12.22
C SER A 49 2.74 -1.24 12.99
N LYS A 50 1.96 -0.85 14.00
CA LYS A 50 2.37 0.20 14.96
C LYS A 50 3.72 -0.10 15.64
N GLY A 51 4.03 -1.38 15.88
CA GLY A 51 5.29 -1.79 16.51
C GLY A 51 6.53 -1.57 15.63
N ASP A 52 6.34 -1.52 14.32
CA ASP A 52 7.44 -1.38 13.35
C ASP A 52 7.85 0.09 13.13
N VAL A 53 7.05 1.05 13.59
CA VAL A 53 7.24 2.48 13.30
C VAL A 53 8.59 2.99 13.81
N GLU A 54 9.00 2.62 15.02
CA GLU A 54 10.29 3.06 15.58
C GLU A 54 11.48 2.53 14.77
N GLU A 55 11.42 1.28 14.30
CA GLU A 55 12.44 0.71 13.42
C GLU A 55 12.49 1.42 12.06
N LEU A 56 11.34 1.79 11.49
CA LEU A 56 11.28 2.57 10.25
C LEU A 56 11.95 3.95 10.42
N ARG A 57 11.75 4.60 11.57
CA ARG A 57 12.39 5.88 11.91
C ARG A 57 13.90 5.72 12.07
N LEU A 58 14.36 4.67 12.75
CA LEU A 58 15.79 4.36 12.85
C LEU A 58 16.42 4.12 11.47
N ARG A 59 15.75 3.39 10.58
CA ARG A 59 16.21 3.18 9.19
C ARG A 59 16.25 4.48 8.40
N ALA A 60 15.23 5.33 8.52
CA ALA A 60 15.19 6.64 7.87
C ALA A 60 16.35 7.54 8.33
N ALA A 61 16.76 7.45 9.60
CA ALA A 61 17.92 8.19 10.12
C ALA A 61 19.28 7.56 9.76
N SER A 62 19.30 6.31 9.28
CA SER A 62 20.54 5.54 9.05
C SER A 62 20.63 4.98 7.63
N THR A 63 20.27 3.72 7.43
CA THR A 63 20.48 2.92 6.21
C THR A 63 19.63 3.40 5.03
N HIS A 64 18.45 3.95 5.30
CA HIS A 64 17.49 4.42 4.30
C HIS A 64 17.43 5.96 4.23
N ARG A 65 18.44 6.65 4.77
CA ARG A 65 18.50 8.11 4.79
C ARG A 65 18.31 8.75 3.43
N HIS A 66 18.94 8.20 2.40
CA HIS A 66 18.82 8.70 1.02
C HIS A 66 17.38 8.66 0.47
N ILE A 67 16.58 7.66 0.87
CA ILE A 67 15.15 7.55 0.51
C ILE A 67 14.34 8.56 1.34
N ALA A 68 14.61 8.64 2.64
CA ALA A 68 13.93 9.58 3.53
C ALA A 68 14.17 11.04 3.14
N THR A 69 15.37 11.38 2.65
CA THR A 69 15.68 12.71 2.09
C THR A 69 14.81 13.02 0.88
N ARG A 70 14.59 12.08 -0.03
CA ARG A 70 13.72 12.29 -1.21
C ARG A 70 12.26 12.54 -0.80
N LEU A 71 11.76 11.82 0.21
CA LEU A 71 10.44 12.11 0.79
C LEU A 71 10.38 13.51 1.41
N SER A 72 11.43 13.88 2.15
CA SER A 72 11.53 15.19 2.80
C SER A 72 11.53 16.34 1.79
N GLU A 73 12.27 16.19 0.68
CA GLU A 73 12.28 17.16 -0.42
C GLU A 73 10.90 17.32 -1.08
N ALA A 74 10.21 16.20 -1.32
CA ALA A 74 8.86 16.22 -1.90
C ALA A 74 7.88 16.94 -0.97
N VAL A 75 7.90 16.63 0.33
CA VAL A 75 7.02 17.29 1.31
C VAL A 75 7.39 18.75 1.49
N HIS A 76 8.67 19.10 1.52
CA HIS A 76 9.08 20.50 1.60
C HIS A 76 8.59 21.32 0.39
N THR A 77 8.62 20.72 -0.80
CA THR A 77 8.08 21.34 -2.02
C THR A 77 6.57 21.56 -1.89
N MET A 78 5.84 20.55 -1.41
CA MET A 78 4.39 20.65 -1.19
C MET A 78 4.02 21.72 -0.16
N LEU A 79 4.74 21.77 0.98
CA LEU A 79 4.54 22.76 2.03
C LEU A 79 4.90 24.18 1.58
N SER A 80 5.88 24.32 0.68
CA SER A 80 6.25 25.62 0.13
C SER A 80 5.22 26.18 -0.86
N SER A 81 4.31 25.34 -1.37
CA SER A 81 3.25 25.76 -2.30
C SER A 81 1.94 24.99 -2.09
N PRO A 82 1.30 25.04 -0.91
CA PRO A 82 0.19 24.14 -0.58
C PRO A 82 -1.00 24.26 -1.52
N VAL A 83 -1.28 25.48 -2.02
CA VAL A 83 -2.39 25.76 -2.94
C VAL A 83 -2.23 25.02 -4.27
N GLU A 84 -1.01 24.75 -4.71
CA GLU A 84 -0.74 24.01 -5.95
C GLU A 84 -0.91 22.49 -5.78
N TYR A 85 -0.60 21.98 -4.58
CA TYR A 85 -0.54 20.53 -4.33
C TYR A 85 -1.78 19.97 -3.63
N LEU A 86 -2.53 20.80 -2.89
CA LEU A 86 -3.76 20.38 -2.24
C LEU A 86 -4.86 20.16 -3.28
N PRO A 87 -5.68 19.10 -3.14
CA PRO A 87 -6.82 18.92 -4.00
C PRO A 87 -7.80 20.10 -3.84
N PRO A 88 -8.43 20.55 -4.93
CA PRO A 88 -9.43 21.60 -4.85
C PRO A 88 -10.68 21.09 -4.11
N TRP A 89 -11.32 21.97 -3.34
CA TRP A 89 -12.61 21.66 -2.72
C TRP A 89 -13.72 21.49 -3.76
N GLU A 90 -13.70 22.34 -4.80
CA GLU A 90 -14.71 22.35 -5.85
C GLU A 90 -14.64 21.09 -6.72
N PRO A 91 -15.69 20.24 -6.77
CA PRO A 91 -15.66 18.99 -7.53
C PRO A 91 -15.42 19.19 -9.03
N ALA A 92 -15.90 20.30 -9.59
CA ALA A 92 -15.66 20.66 -10.98
C ALA A 92 -14.17 20.86 -11.28
N ASN A 93 -13.39 21.37 -10.31
CA ASN A 93 -11.93 21.53 -10.45
C ASN A 93 -11.20 20.22 -10.14
N PHE A 94 -11.69 19.43 -9.19
CA PHE A 94 -11.08 18.16 -8.79
C PHE A 94 -11.09 17.14 -9.93
N SER A 95 -12.20 17.07 -10.67
CA SER A 95 -12.43 16.13 -11.77
C SER A 95 -12.15 16.70 -13.17
N ALA A 96 -11.70 17.97 -13.26
CA ALA A 96 -11.45 18.63 -14.54
C ALA A 96 -10.34 17.97 -15.39
N ARG A 97 -9.45 17.21 -14.75
CA ARG A 97 -8.25 16.62 -15.35
C ARG A 97 -7.97 15.26 -14.74
N TRP A 98 -7.08 14.49 -15.37
CA TRP A 98 -6.51 13.29 -14.77
C TRP A 98 -5.82 13.66 -13.45
N ASN A 99 -6.35 13.16 -12.34
CA ASN A 99 -6.10 13.66 -10.99
C ASN A 99 -5.35 12.66 -10.09
N GLU A 100 -4.70 11.65 -10.69
CA GLU A 100 -3.90 10.63 -9.99
C GLU A 100 -2.84 11.23 -9.07
N ILE A 101 -2.36 12.44 -9.40
CA ILE A 101 -1.36 13.18 -8.64
C ILE A 101 -1.79 13.35 -7.18
N TYR A 102 -3.09 13.46 -6.91
CA TYR A 102 -3.60 13.62 -5.57
C TYR A 102 -3.38 12.37 -4.70
N GLY A 103 -3.72 11.20 -5.24
CA GLY A 103 -3.46 9.92 -4.55
C GLY A 103 -1.96 9.63 -4.44
N ASN A 104 -1.22 9.86 -5.52
CA ASN A 104 0.22 9.56 -5.60
C ASN A 104 1.03 10.37 -4.57
N ASN A 105 0.75 11.68 -4.45
CA ASN A 105 1.47 12.56 -3.52
C ASN A 105 1.03 12.34 -2.07
N LEU A 106 -0.24 12.03 -1.82
CA LEU A 106 -0.73 11.74 -0.47
C LEU A 106 0.02 10.56 0.17
N GLY A 107 0.36 9.52 -0.61
CA GLY A 107 1.15 8.40 -0.10
C GLY A 107 2.54 8.83 0.41
N ALA A 108 3.23 9.69 -0.34
CA ALA A 108 4.53 10.23 0.06
C ALA A 108 4.42 11.12 1.30
N LEU A 109 3.41 12.00 1.34
CA LEU A 109 3.14 12.87 2.49
C LEU A 109 2.80 12.06 3.75
N ALA A 110 1.94 11.06 3.64
CA ALA A 110 1.56 10.20 4.75
C ALA A 110 2.77 9.42 5.30
N MET A 111 3.60 8.86 4.42
CA MET A 111 4.81 8.16 4.84
C MET A 111 5.81 9.10 5.54
N PHE A 112 5.96 10.34 5.05
CA PHE A 112 6.77 11.35 5.74
C PHE A 112 6.25 11.63 7.16
N CYS A 113 4.93 11.81 7.32
CA CYS A 113 4.32 12.04 8.63
C CYS A 113 4.49 10.86 9.61
N VAL A 114 4.60 9.63 9.12
CA VAL A 114 4.95 8.45 9.94
C VAL A 114 6.40 8.53 10.44
N LEU A 115 7.32 8.98 9.59
CA LEU A 115 8.75 9.05 9.93
C LEU A 115 9.09 10.25 10.84
N TYR A 116 8.39 11.37 10.64
CA TYR A 116 8.64 12.66 11.31
C TYR A 116 7.37 13.20 12.00
N PRO A 117 6.84 12.50 13.02
CA PRO A 117 5.57 12.86 13.68
C PRO A 117 5.62 14.22 14.40
N GLU A 118 6.81 14.73 14.70
CA GLU A 118 7.02 16.05 15.29
C GLU A 118 6.75 17.21 14.32
N ASN A 119 6.69 16.95 13.01
CA ASN A 119 6.36 17.98 12.02
C ASN A 119 4.84 18.18 11.93
N LEU A 120 4.33 19.07 12.79
CA LEU A 120 2.91 19.36 12.89
C LEU A 120 2.33 20.01 11.62
N GLU A 121 3.14 20.81 10.91
CA GLU A 121 2.72 21.46 9.66
C GLU A 121 2.42 20.44 8.56
N ALA A 122 3.28 19.44 8.40
CA ALA A 122 3.05 18.33 7.47
C ALA A 122 1.83 17.49 7.87
N LEU A 123 1.62 17.26 9.17
CA LEU A 123 0.45 16.55 9.68
C LEU A 123 -0.87 17.31 9.42
N GLU A 124 -0.88 18.62 9.61
CA GLU A 124 -2.03 19.47 9.29
C GLU A 124 -2.31 19.48 7.79
N MET A 125 -1.27 19.62 6.96
CA MET A 125 -1.43 19.51 5.51
C MET A 125 -2.00 18.15 5.10
N ALA A 126 -1.50 17.05 5.66
CA ALA A 126 -1.99 15.70 5.35
C ALA A 126 -3.47 15.53 5.72
N ARG A 127 -3.91 16.10 6.85
CA ARG A 127 -5.32 16.10 7.25
C ARG A 127 -6.18 16.90 6.28
N ASP A 128 -5.80 18.14 5.96
CA ASP A 128 -6.55 18.96 4.99
C ASP A 128 -6.60 18.28 3.61
N TYR A 129 -5.51 17.65 3.18
CA TYR A 129 -5.44 16.85 1.96
C TYR A 129 -6.51 15.75 1.95
N MET A 130 -6.58 14.96 3.01
CA MET A 130 -7.52 13.85 3.14
C MET A 130 -8.96 14.33 3.24
N GLU A 131 -9.23 15.42 3.97
CA GLU A 131 -10.57 16.03 4.06
C GLU A 131 -11.07 16.48 2.69
N ARG A 132 -10.22 17.14 1.90
CA ARG A 132 -10.56 17.57 0.53
C ARG A 132 -10.88 16.39 -0.39
N MET A 133 -10.13 15.30 -0.30
CA MET A 133 -10.40 14.09 -1.07
C MET A 133 -11.69 13.39 -0.60
N ALA A 134 -11.91 13.30 0.71
CA ALA A 134 -13.08 12.65 1.30
C ALA A 134 -14.39 13.40 1.00
N ALA A 135 -14.32 14.71 0.82
CA ALA A 135 -15.48 15.54 0.47
C ALA A 135 -15.93 15.41 -1.00
N GLN A 136 -15.12 14.78 -1.87
CA GLN A 136 -15.47 14.67 -3.28
C GLN A 136 -16.64 13.69 -3.48
N PRO A 137 -17.67 14.07 -4.27
CA PRO A 137 -18.81 13.19 -4.54
C PRO A 137 -18.44 11.98 -5.43
N SER A 138 -17.36 12.11 -6.22
CA SER A 138 -16.77 11.07 -7.05
C SER A 138 -15.29 11.36 -7.19
N TRP A 139 -14.48 10.31 -7.28
CA TRP A 139 -13.07 10.41 -7.67
C TRP A 139 -12.91 10.16 -9.17
#